data_AF-A0A1Q7RS43-F1
#
_entry.id   AF-A0A1Q7RS43-F1
#
_cell.length_a   1.000
_cell.length_b   1.000
_cell.length_c   1.000
_cell.angle_alpha   90.00
_cell.angle_beta   90.00
_cell.angle_gamma   90.00
#
_symmetry.space_group_name_H-M   'P 1'
#
loop_
_entity.id
_entity.type
_entity.pdbx_description
1 polymer ?
#
loop_
_entity_poly.entity_id
_entity_poly.type
_entity_poly.pdbx_seq_one_letter_code
_entity_poly.pdbx_strand_id
1 'polypeptide(L)' 'MSLKIYNLLGQVVQTLSDGIETAGYRSREWDANRFASGIYFYRLEAASTADPAKTFIQVRRLLLVR' A
#
# COMPACT_ATOMS: atom_id res chain seq x y z
N MET A 1 -3.29 -1.46 -10.07
CA MET A 1 -2.75 -0.75 -8.90
C MET A 1 -2.94 -1.63 -7.68
N SER A 2 -1.90 -1.76 -6.84
CA SER A 2 -1.92 -2.52 -5.60
C SER A 2 -1.39 -1.63 -4.49
N LEU A 3 -2.14 -1.49 -3.40
CA LEU A 3 -1.71 -0.80 -2.18
C LEU A 3 -1.80 -1.79 -1.02
N LYS A 4 -0.65 -2.19 -0.49
CA LYS A 4 -0.54 -3.24 0.53
C LYS A 4 0.27 -2.74 1.73
N ILE A 5 -0.09 -3.21 2.91
CA ILE A 5 0.61 -2.96 4.18
C ILE A 5 1.38 -4.21 4.58
N TYR A 6 2.61 -4.00 5.02
CA TYR A 6 3.57 -5.02 5.39
C TYR A 6 4.07 -4.81 6.82
N ASN A 7 4.32 -5.89 7.54
CA ASN A 7 5.06 -5.85 8.80
C ASN A 7 6.58 -5.87 8.56
N LEU A 8 7.37 -5.77 9.64
CA LEU A 8 8.84 -5.81 9.60
C LEU A 8 9.43 -7.07 8.97
N LEU A 9 8.69 -8.19 9.00
CA LEU A 9 9.11 -9.46 8.40
C LEU A 9 8.80 -9.54 6.90
N GLY A 10 8.21 -8.49 6.31
CA GLY A 10 7.82 -8.45 4.90
C GLY A 10 6.53 -9.22 4.59
N GLN A 11 5.76 -9.61 5.61
CA GLN A 11 4.47 -10.27 5.41
C GLN A 11 3.40 -9.23 5.11
N VAL A 12 2.53 -9.50 4.12
CA VAL A 12 1.35 -8.67 3.86
C VAL A 12 0.36 -8.85 5.00
N VAL A 13 0.11 -7.78 5.75
CA VAL A 13 -0.84 -7.79 6.88
C VAL A 13 -2.19 -7.19 6.49
N GLN A 14 -2.24 -6.39 5.43
CA GLN A 14 -3.49 -5.88 4.88
C GLN A 14 -3.34 -5.46 3.42
N THR A 15 -4.35 -5.72 2.59
CA THR A 15 -4.46 -5.17 1.23
C THR A 15 -5.55 -4.09 1.24
N LEU A 16 -5.18 -2.85 0.89
CA LEU A 16 -6.10 -1.70 0.87
C LEU A 16 -6.70 -1.46 -0.51
N SER A 17 -6.00 -1.88 -1.56
CA SER A 17 -6.51 -1.91 -2.93
C SER A 17 -5.74 -2.95 -3.73
N ASP A 18 -6.43 -3.67 -4.60
CA ASP A 18 -5.83 -4.58 -5.58
C ASP A 18 -6.73 -4.66 -6.81
N GLY A 19 -6.38 -3.90 -7.85
CA GLY A 19 -7.20 -3.83 -9.06
C GLY A 19 -6.89 -2.64 -9.96
N ILE A 20 -7.64 -2.51 -11.04
CA ILE A 20 -7.56 -1.36 -11.93
C ILE A 20 -8.28 -0.18 -11.27
N GLU A 21 -7.59 0.95 -11.16
CA GLU A 21 -8.20 2.19 -10.70
C GLU A 21 -8.09 3.25 -11.79
N THR A 22 -9.14 4.08 -11.89
CA THR A 22 -9.13 5.25 -12.77
C THR A 22 -8.06 6.24 -12.30
N ALA A 23 -7.39 6.88 -13.26
CA ALA A 23 -6.44 7.96 -12.96
C ALA A 23 -7.08 9.08 -12.10
N GLY A 24 -6.24 9.71 -11.28
CA GLY A 24 -6.64 10.80 -10.39
C GLY A 24 -6.19 10.56 -8.94
N TYR A 25 -6.49 11.51 -8.07
CA TYR A 25 -6.21 11.40 -6.65
C TYR A 25 -7.25 10.49 -5.96
N ARG A 26 -6.75 9.58 -5.12
CA ARG A 26 -7.55 8.64 -4.33
C ARG A 26 -6.96 8.59 -2.93
N SER A 27 -7.82 8.54 -1.93
CA SER A 27 -7.44 8.28 -0.54
C SER A 27 -7.88 6.87 -0.14
N ARG A 28 -7.09 6.23 0.71
CA ARG A 28 -7.39 4.94 1.33
C ARG A 28 -7.07 5.03 2.80
N GLU A 29 -8.01 4.58 3.62
CA GLU A 29 -7.85 4.51 5.07
C GLU A 29 -7.31 3.14 5.47
N TRP A 30 -6.34 3.13 6.39
CA TRP A 30 -5.88 1.92 7.04
C TRP A 30 -6.33 1.95 8.50
N ASP A 31 -7.40 1.22 8.81
CA ASP A 31 -7.82 0.99 10.20
C ASP A 31 -6.78 0.08 10.90
N ALA A 32 -5.91 0.73 11.68
CA ALA A 32 -4.81 0.09 12.36
C ALA A 32 -5.18 -0.48 13.75
N ASN A 33 -6.46 -0.43 14.16
CA ASN A 33 -6.89 -0.72 15.53
C ASN A 33 -6.57 -2.16 16.00
N ARG A 34 -6.45 -3.12 15.08
CA ARG A 34 -6.13 -4.52 15.37
C ARG A 34 -4.65 -4.90 15.26
N PHE A 35 -3.76 -3.94 14.93
CA PHE A 35 -2.34 -4.20 14.70
C PHE A 35 -1.49 -3.70 15.86
N ALA A 36 -0.50 -4.45 16.33
CA ALA A 36 0.35 -4.01 17.45
C ALA A 36 1.16 -2.75 17.10
N SER A 37 1.49 -1.93 18.09
CA SER A 37 2.40 -0.79 17.91
C SER A 37 3.74 -1.26 17.36
N GLY A 38 4.35 -0.47 16.47
CA GLY A 38 5.58 -0.85 15.79
C GLY A 38 5.72 -0.21 14.41
N ILE A 39 6.70 -0.72 13.65
CA ILE A 39 6.99 -0.24 12.31
C ILE A 39 6.28 -1.12 11.28
N TYR A 40 5.66 -0.46 10.31
CA TYR A 40 5.04 -1.07 9.15
C TYR A 40 5.53 -0.37 7.89
N PHE A 41 5.20 -0.95 6.74
CA PHE A 41 5.44 -0.32 5.44
C PHE A 41 4.19 -0.40 4.60
N TYR A 42 3.86 0.66 3.88
CA TYR A 42 2.97 0.52 2.74
C TYR A 42 3.80 0.44 1.46
N ARG A 43 3.34 -0.38 0.52
CA ARG A 43 3.85 -0.44 -0.86
C ARG A 43 2.71 -0.12 -1.81
N LEU A 44 2.90 0.92 -2.61
CA LEU A 44 2.04 1.29 -3.71
C LEU A 44 2.71 0.87 -5.03
N GLU A 45 2.01 0.07 -5.81
CA GLU A 45 2.43 -0.38 -7.13
C GLU A 45 1.35 -0.04 -8.15
N ALA A 46 1.74 0.58 -9.25
CA ALA A 46 0.85 0.87 -10.36
C ALA A 46 1.55 0.62 -11.69
N ALA A 47 0.79 0.21 -12.68
CA ALA A 47 1.22 0.12 -14.06
C ALA A 47 0.22 0.88 -14.92
N SER A 48 0.71 1.56 -15.95
CA SER A 48 -0.16 2.24 -16.92
C SER A 48 -0.96 1.19 -17.70
N THR A 49 -2.26 1.41 -17.83
CA THR A 49 -3.13 0.55 -18.65
C THR A 49 -2.92 0.77 -20.15
N ALA A 50 -2.38 1.93 -20.54
CA ALA A 50 -2.08 2.27 -21.94
C ALA A 50 -0.67 1.81 -22.38
N ASP A 51 0.25 1.69 -21.43
CA ASP A 51 1.64 1.29 -21.67
C ASP A 51 2.16 0.49 -20.46
N PRO A 52 2.00 -0.85 -20.45
CA PRO A 52 2.36 -1.69 -19.30
C PRO A 52 3.84 -1.62 -18.90
N ALA A 53 4.74 -1.13 -19.77
CA ALA A 53 6.14 -0.94 -19.43
C ALA A 53 6.35 0.23 -18.45
N LYS A 54 5.40 1.18 -18.40
CA LYS A 54 5.41 2.28 -17.43
C LYS A 54 4.84 1.80 -16.11
N THR A 55 5.74 1.50 -15.18
CA THR A 55 5.42 1.09 -13.82
C THR A 55 5.86 2.14 -12.81
N PHE A 56 5.17 2.17 -11.67
CA PHE A 56 5.48 3.00 -10.53
C PHE A 56 5.46 2.12 -9.28
N ILE A 57 6.51 2.21 -8.47
CA ILE A 57 6.61 1.52 -7.19
C ILE A 57 7.07 2.54 -6.15
N GLN A 58 6.34 2.63 -5.05
CA GLN A 58 6.70 3.45 -3.90
C GLN A 58 6.51 2.66 -2.62
N VAL A 59 7.52 2.70 -1.75
CA VAL A 59 7.46 2.14 -0.40
C VAL A 59 7.68 3.27 0.59
N ARG A 60 6.85 3.34 1.64
CA ARG A 60 7.13 4.23 2.78
C ARG A 60 6.91 3.53 4.10
N ARG A 61 7.69 3.95 5.09
CA ARG A 61 7.61 3.51 6.48
C ARG A 61 6.44 4.20 7.19
N LEU A 62 5.73 3.43 8.02
CA LEU A 62 4.70 3.88 8.93
C LEU A 62 5.14 3.52 10.36
N LEU A 63 4.93 4.44 11.29
CA LEU A 63 5.09 4.18 12.72
C LEU A 63 3.70 4.16 13.34
N LEU A 64 3.31 3.02 13.90
CA LEU A 64 2.09 2.88 14.66
C LEU A 64 2.42 2.99 16.14
N VAL A 65 1.89 4.02 16.79
CA VAL A 65 1.98 4.26 18.23
C VAL A 65 0.56 4.25 18.79
N ARG A 66 0.38 3.60 19.94
CA ARG A 66 -0.84 3.69 20.75
C ARG A 66 -0.54 4.47 22.01
#